data_AF-A0A925ZTK4-F1
#
_entry.id   AF-A0A925ZTK4-F1
#
_cell.length_a   1.000
_cell.length_b   1.000
_cell.length_c   1.000
_cell.angle_alpha   90.00
_cell.angle_beta   90.00
_cell.angle_gamma   90.00
#
_symmetry.space_group_name_H-M   'P 1'
#
loop_
_entity.id
_entity.type
_entity.pdbx_description
1 polymer ?
#
loop_
_entity_poly.entity_id
_entity_poly.type
_entity_poly.pdbx_seq_one_letter_code
_entity_poly.pdbx_strand_id
1 'polypeptide(L)'
;PDADSSGLALQALAAVGVPSTNATVQGALAFLRRVQNGDGGFPGFDGATSASSTGLALGGLAAYNERPRSLAWTTVITDGSASRLTLHDPVDALLALQSPQGGFFGFSGPDDAGATYQALPGLAARTLLTRTRAVAFLPLVTR
;
A
#
# COMPACT_ATOMS: atom_id res chain seq x y z
N PRO A 1 -8.76 -12.66 -4.33
CA PRO A 1 -7.62 -11.72 -4.25
C PRO A 1 -8.03 -10.56 -3.35
N ASP A 2 -7.13 -10.11 -2.47
CA ASP A 2 -7.32 -9.01 -1.52
C ASP A 2 -6.26 -7.92 -1.74
N ALA A 3 -6.36 -6.80 -1.02
CA ALA A 3 -5.45 -5.67 -1.15
C ALA A 3 -4.01 -6.01 -0.72
N ASP A 4 -3.84 -6.80 0.35
CA ASP A 4 -2.54 -7.19 0.91
C ASP A 4 -1.73 -8.00 -0.12
N SER A 5 -2.35 -9.09 -0.60
CA SER A 5 -1.78 -10.01 -1.57
C SER A 5 -1.49 -9.31 -2.89
N SER A 6 -2.37 -8.41 -3.33
CA SER A 6 -2.19 -7.66 -4.58
C SER A 6 -1.06 -6.63 -4.47
N GLY A 7 -0.96 -5.92 -3.35
CA GLY A 7 0.12 -5.01 -3.05
C GLY A 7 1.49 -5.71 -3.01
N LEU A 8 1.57 -6.85 -2.32
CA LEU A 8 2.79 -7.65 -2.27
C LEU A 8 3.15 -8.26 -3.63
N ALA A 9 2.16 -8.75 -4.39
CA ALA A 9 2.40 -9.27 -5.74
C ALA A 9 2.96 -8.19 -6.68
N LEU A 10 2.43 -6.97 -6.64
CA LEU A 10 2.96 -5.84 -7.40
C LEU A 10 4.42 -5.56 -7.04
N GLN A 11 4.76 -5.50 -5.75
CA GLN A 11 6.13 -5.31 -5.29
C GLN A 11 7.06 -6.42 -5.78
N ALA A 12 6.62 -7.69 -5.74
CA ALA A 12 7.41 -8.82 -6.20
C ALA A 12 7.65 -8.79 -7.71
N LEU A 13 6.61 -8.49 -8.49
CA LEU A 13 6.70 -8.34 -9.95
C LEU A 13 7.67 -7.21 -10.34
N ALA A 14 7.62 -6.09 -9.63
CA ALA A 14 8.55 -4.98 -9.84
C ALA A 14 10.00 -5.38 -9.50
N ALA A 15 10.20 -6.13 -8.42
CA ALA A 15 11.53 -6.57 -7.99
C ALA A 15 12.22 -7.48 -9.03
N VAL A 16 11.45 -8.28 -9.78
CA VAL A 16 11.96 -9.11 -10.89
C VAL A 16 11.93 -8.40 -12.26
N GLY A 17 11.55 -7.12 -12.30
CA GLY A 17 11.63 -6.29 -13.50
C GLY A 17 10.48 -6.43 -14.48
N VAL A 18 9.31 -6.90 -14.04
CA VAL A 18 8.11 -6.89 -14.88
C VAL A 18 7.71 -5.43 -15.16
N PRO A 19 7.49 -5.03 -16.42
CA PRO A 19 7.16 -3.65 -16.75
C PRO A 19 5.73 -3.30 -16.35
N SER A 20 5.46 -2.01 -16.10
CA SER A 20 4.11 -1.52 -15.81
C SER A 20 3.10 -1.79 -16.92
N THR A 21 3.55 -1.93 -18.17
CA THR A 21 2.69 -2.26 -19.33
C THR A 21 2.23 -3.72 -19.35
N ASN A 22 2.75 -4.58 -18.48
CA ASN A 22 2.33 -5.97 -18.40
C ASN A 22 0.86 -6.07 -17.95
N ALA A 23 0.07 -6.92 -18.63
CA ALA A 23 -1.36 -7.07 -18.36
C ALA A 23 -1.67 -7.50 -16.91
N THR A 24 -0.81 -8.31 -16.28
CA THR A 24 -0.98 -8.71 -14.88
C THR A 24 -0.79 -7.53 -13.93
N VAL A 25 0.18 -6.66 -14.20
CA VAL A 25 0.41 -5.44 -13.42
C VAL A 25 -0.76 -4.48 -13.56
N GLN A 26 -1.21 -4.22 -14.79
CA GLN A 26 -2.37 -3.38 -15.06
C GLN A 26 -3.65 -3.93 -14.39
N GLY A 27 -3.84 -5.25 -14.43
CA GLY A 27 -4.95 -5.93 -13.78
C GLY A 27 -4.91 -5.79 -12.25
N ALA A 28 -3.75 -5.91 -11.63
CA ALA A 28 -3.58 -5.71 -10.19
C ALA A 28 -3.82 -4.26 -9.76
N LEU A 29 -3.32 -3.27 -10.53
CA LEU A 29 -3.60 -1.85 -10.26
C LEU A 29 -5.10 -1.52 -10.44
N ALA A 30 -5.75 -2.08 -11.46
CA ALA A 30 -7.18 -1.95 -11.66
C ALA A 30 -8.01 -2.63 -10.55
N PHE A 31 -7.54 -3.77 -10.04
CA PHE A 31 -8.12 -4.42 -8.86
C PHE A 31 -8.06 -3.50 -7.65
N LEU A 32 -6.88 -2.96 -7.33
CA LEU A 32 -6.69 -2.05 -6.19
C LEU A 32 -7.61 -0.82 -6.30
N ARG A 33 -7.68 -0.16 -7.46
CA ARG A 33 -8.61 0.96 -7.67
C ARG A 33 -10.07 0.60 -7.38
N ARG A 34 -10.50 -0.62 -7.73
CA ARG A 34 -11.89 -1.05 -7.54
C ARG A 34 -12.22 -1.34 -6.07
N VAL A 35 -11.25 -1.82 -5.29
CA VAL A 35 -11.48 -2.21 -3.88
C VAL A 35 -11.15 -1.11 -2.89
N GLN A 36 -10.61 0.01 -3.33
CA GLN A 36 -10.36 1.18 -2.49
C GLN A 36 -11.67 1.65 -1.84
N ASN A 37 -11.62 1.89 -0.53
CA ASN A 37 -12.76 2.35 0.26
C ASN A 37 -13.04 3.85 0.00
N GLY A 38 -14.24 4.30 0.36
CA GLY A 38 -14.67 5.69 0.16
C GLY A 38 -13.81 6.72 0.90
N ASP A 39 -13.19 6.32 2.01
CA ASP A 39 -12.24 7.11 2.79
C ASP A 39 -10.81 7.13 2.20
N GLY A 40 -10.61 6.53 1.02
CA GLY A 40 -9.34 6.45 0.32
C GLY A 40 -8.46 5.28 0.72
N GLY A 41 -8.76 4.57 1.81
CA GLY A 41 -7.97 3.45 2.30
C GLY A 41 -8.25 2.13 1.58
N PHE A 42 -7.55 1.07 2.01
CA PHE A 42 -7.77 -0.28 1.48
C PHE A 42 -8.35 -1.21 2.56
N PRO A 43 -9.32 -2.06 2.18
CA PRO A 43 -10.04 -2.90 3.11
C PRO A 43 -9.14 -4.01 3.67
N GLY A 44 -9.22 -4.23 4.98
CA GLY A 44 -8.77 -5.45 5.65
C GLY A 44 -9.79 -6.58 5.53
N PHE A 45 -9.60 -7.64 6.32
CA PHE A 45 -10.44 -8.85 6.27
C PHE A 45 -11.92 -8.60 6.62
N ASP A 46 -12.21 -7.57 7.42
CA ASP A 46 -13.56 -7.16 7.84
C ASP A 46 -14.19 -6.12 6.89
N GLY A 47 -13.49 -5.73 5.83
CA GLY A 47 -13.91 -4.71 4.86
C GLY A 47 -13.63 -3.27 5.30
N ALA A 48 -13.27 -3.04 6.56
CA ALA A 48 -12.91 -1.70 7.03
C ALA A 48 -11.49 -1.34 6.56
N THR A 49 -11.21 -0.05 6.44
CA THR A 49 -9.87 0.45 6.11
C THR A 49 -8.87 0.01 7.17
N SER A 50 -7.82 -0.70 6.72
CA SER A 50 -6.78 -1.28 7.57
C SER A 50 -5.43 -0.62 7.29
N ALA A 51 -4.66 -0.35 8.35
CA ALA A 51 -3.33 0.26 8.20
C ALA A 51 -2.36 -0.66 7.48
N SER A 52 -2.40 -1.97 7.79
CA SER A 52 -1.61 -2.99 7.11
C SER A 52 -1.93 -3.02 5.62
N SER A 53 -3.21 -3.13 5.27
CA SER A 53 -3.67 -3.27 3.89
C SER A 53 -3.40 -2.03 3.06
N THR A 54 -3.64 -0.86 3.64
CA THR A 54 -3.34 0.41 2.99
C THR A 54 -1.83 0.59 2.80
N GLY A 55 -1.01 0.22 3.77
CA GLY A 55 0.45 0.21 3.67
C GLY A 55 0.99 -0.70 2.57
N LEU A 56 0.52 -1.95 2.51
CA LEU A 56 0.94 -2.92 1.49
C LEU A 56 0.50 -2.50 0.09
N ALA A 57 -0.71 -1.97 -0.05
CA ALA A 57 -1.19 -1.41 -1.31
C ALA A 57 -0.33 -0.22 -1.75
N LEU A 58 -0.04 0.75 -0.85
CA LEU A 58 0.86 1.87 -1.11
C LEU A 58 2.25 1.42 -1.56
N GLY A 59 2.80 0.36 -0.95
CA GLY A 59 4.05 -0.25 -1.39
C GLY A 59 3.97 -0.79 -2.83
N GLY A 60 2.86 -1.42 -3.20
CA GLY A 60 2.59 -1.86 -4.58
C GLY A 60 2.49 -0.71 -5.58
N LEU A 61 1.85 0.40 -5.19
CA LEU A 61 1.76 1.62 -5.98
C LEU A 61 3.14 2.24 -6.21
N ALA A 62 3.92 2.39 -5.14
CA ALA A 62 5.28 2.91 -5.20
C ALA A 62 6.18 2.08 -6.12
N ALA A 63 6.01 0.74 -6.11
CA ALA A 63 6.78 -0.18 -6.97
C ALA A 63 6.66 0.13 -8.46
N TYR A 64 5.54 0.71 -8.89
CA TYR A 64 5.27 1.10 -10.28
C TYR A 64 5.18 2.63 -10.47
N ASN A 65 5.68 3.39 -9.50
CA ASN A 65 5.73 4.85 -9.57
C ASN A 65 4.34 5.51 -9.73
N GLU A 66 3.30 4.85 -9.22
CA GLU A 66 1.96 5.41 -9.07
C GLU A 66 1.97 6.50 -7.99
N ARG A 67 1.16 7.55 -8.19
CA ARG A 67 1.06 8.67 -7.25
C ARG A 67 -0.21 8.54 -6.42
N PRO A 68 -0.14 8.08 -5.16
CA PRO A 68 -1.34 7.81 -4.36
C PRO A 68 -2.15 9.08 -4.04
N ARG A 69 -1.53 10.26 -4.06
CA ARG A 69 -2.21 11.56 -3.90
C ARG A 69 -2.72 12.19 -5.22
N SER A 70 -2.65 11.46 -6.33
CA SER A 70 -3.17 11.94 -7.61
C SER A 70 -4.63 11.55 -7.79
N LEU A 71 -5.34 12.25 -8.67
CA LEU A 71 -6.75 11.98 -8.98
C LEU A 71 -7.06 10.53 -9.39
N ALA A 72 -6.05 9.76 -9.85
CA ALA A 72 -6.22 8.34 -10.18
C ALA A 72 -6.43 7.44 -8.94
N TRP A 73 -6.10 7.94 -7.76
CA TRP A 73 -6.16 7.25 -6.46
C TRP A 73 -6.94 8.06 -5.42
N THR A 74 -7.57 9.16 -5.82
CA THR A 74 -8.37 9.99 -4.92
C THR A 74 -9.84 9.68 -5.11
N THR A 75 -10.53 9.29 -4.03
CA THR A 75 -11.98 9.18 -4.03
C THR A 75 -12.62 10.55 -3.77
N VAL A 76 -13.70 10.80 -4.49
CA VAL A 76 -14.47 12.04 -4.40
C VAL A 76 -15.80 11.73 -3.75
N ILE A 77 -16.10 12.39 -2.64
CA ILE A 77 -17.43 12.34 -2.04
C ILE A 77 -18.05 13.74 -2.15
N THR A 78 -19.19 13.82 -2.83
CA THR A 78 -20.03 15.02 -2.88
C THR A 78 -21.23 14.76 -1.98
N ASP A 79 -21.36 15.50 -0.88
CA ASP A 79 -22.52 15.42 0.04
C ASP A 79 -23.80 16.06 -0.53
N GLY A 80 -23.75 16.51 -1.79
CA GLY A 80 -24.84 17.13 -2.52
C GLY A 80 -25.29 18.48 -1.95
N SER A 81 -24.65 19.00 -0.91
CA SER A 81 -25.13 20.13 -0.14
C SER A 81 -24.13 21.28 0.00
N ALA A 82 -22.88 21.13 -0.48
CA ALA A 82 -21.94 22.25 -0.60
C ALA A 82 -21.04 22.20 -1.85
N SER A 83 -20.56 23.38 -2.30
CA SER A 83 -19.52 23.55 -3.32
C SER A 83 -18.12 23.05 -2.88
N ARG A 84 -18.01 22.34 -1.76
CA ARG A 84 -16.75 21.87 -1.19
C ARG A 84 -16.55 20.40 -1.55
N LEU A 85 -15.56 20.15 -2.40
CA LEU A 85 -15.12 18.82 -2.79
C LEU A 85 -14.33 18.19 -1.63
N THR A 86 -14.79 17.07 -1.09
CA THR A 86 -14.00 16.28 -0.13
C THR A 86 -13.22 15.22 -0.91
N LEU A 87 -11.90 15.29 -0.78
CA LEU A 87 -10.95 14.38 -1.41
C LEU A 87 -10.39 13.45 -0.35
N HIS A 88 -10.39 12.15 -0.64
CA HIS A 88 -9.70 11.18 0.19
C HIS A 88 -8.70 10.40 -0.65
N ASP A 89 -7.50 10.21 -0.12
CA ASP A 89 -6.45 9.45 -0.78
C ASP A 89 -5.83 8.41 0.17
N PRO A 90 -5.12 7.39 -0.33
CA PRO A 90 -4.59 6.31 0.49
C PRO A 90 -3.59 6.76 1.55
N VAL A 91 -2.87 7.86 1.32
CA VAL A 91 -1.88 8.36 2.28
C VAL A 91 -2.61 8.98 3.47
N ASP A 92 -3.61 9.82 3.20
CA ASP A 92 -4.38 10.49 4.24
C ASP A 92 -5.24 9.48 5.02
N ALA A 93 -5.81 8.48 4.34
CA ALA A 93 -6.52 7.36 4.97
C ALA A 93 -5.62 6.56 5.92
N LEU A 94 -4.38 6.26 5.52
CA LEU A 94 -3.41 5.58 6.37
C LEU A 94 -3.03 6.43 7.59
N LEU A 95 -2.73 7.72 7.38
CA LEU A 95 -2.36 8.64 8.45
C LEU A 95 -3.48 8.83 9.47
N ALA A 96 -4.75 8.74 9.06
CA ALA A 96 -5.89 8.77 9.96
C ALA A 96 -5.95 7.58 10.93
N LEU A 97 -5.26 6.47 10.62
CA LEU A 97 -5.15 5.30 11.48
C LEU A 97 -3.92 5.34 12.41
N GLN A 98 -3.10 6.39 12.34
CA GLN A 98 -1.94 6.56 13.20
C GLN A 98 -2.40 7.01 14.61
N SER A 99 -1.88 6.34 15.65
CA SER A 99 -2.09 6.75 17.03
C SER A 99 -1.29 8.02 17.36
N PRO A 100 -1.63 8.73 18.46
CA PRO A 100 -0.79 9.82 18.97
C PRO A 100 0.63 9.39 19.39
N GLN A 101 0.84 8.10 19.64
CA GLN A 101 2.14 7.51 19.99
C GLN A 101 2.97 7.15 18.75
N GLY A 102 2.39 7.28 17.56
CA GLY A 102 3.05 7.10 16.27
C GLY A 102 2.95 5.70 15.68
N GLY A 103 2.42 4.73 16.43
CA GLY A 103 2.07 3.41 15.91
C GLY A 103 0.78 3.44 15.09
N PHE A 104 0.47 2.31 14.46
CA PHE A 104 -0.75 2.16 13.67
C PHE A 104 -1.68 1.12 14.27
N PHE A 105 -2.97 1.42 14.18
CA PHE A 105 -4.01 0.53 14.69
C PHE A 105 -4.01 -0.82 13.94
N GLY A 106 -4.12 -1.91 14.71
CA GLY A 106 -4.23 -3.27 14.19
C GLY A 106 -4.86 -4.21 15.21
N PHE A 107 -4.63 -5.52 15.05
CA PHE A 107 -5.29 -6.55 15.87
C PHE A 107 -4.90 -6.49 17.36
N SER A 108 -3.68 -6.07 17.67
CA SER A 108 -3.20 -5.95 19.06
C SER A 108 -3.50 -4.60 19.71
N GLY A 109 -4.18 -3.68 18.99
CA GLY A 109 -4.59 -2.38 19.49
C GLY A 109 -4.03 -1.20 18.68
N PRO A 110 -3.98 0.01 19.27
CA PRO A 110 -3.66 1.25 18.54
C PRO A 110 -2.21 1.37 18.06
N ASP A 111 -1.29 0.61 18.64
CA ASP A 111 0.15 0.60 18.30
C ASP A 111 0.60 -0.82 17.92
N ASP A 112 -0.16 -1.47 17.04
CA ASP A 112 0.14 -2.82 16.59
C ASP A 112 1.45 -2.84 15.81
N ALA A 113 2.43 -3.62 16.30
CA ALA A 113 3.74 -3.69 15.67
C ALA A 113 3.64 -4.18 14.23
N GLY A 114 2.82 -5.21 13.97
CA GLY A 114 2.63 -5.78 12.63
C GLY A 114 2.05 -4.78 11.64
N ALA A 115 1.02 -4.04 12.05
CA ALA A 115 0.41 -2.98 11.25
C ALA A 115 1.39 -1.84 11.00
N THR A 116 2.12 -1.43 12.04
CA THR A 116 3.14 -0.37 11.94
C THR A 116 4.25 -0.76 10.95
N TYR A 117 4.75 -1.99 11.01
CA TYR A 117 5.77 -2.48 10.08
C TYR A 117 5.29 -2.53 8.63
N GLN A 118 4.00 -2.83 8.40
CA GLN A 118 3.42 -2.91 7.05
C GLN A 118 3.04 -1.53 6.50
N ALA A 119 2.65 -0.59 7.37
CA ALA A 119 2.29 0.78 7.03
C ALA A 119 3.51 1.62 6.59
N LEU A 120 4.59 1.59 7.37
CA LEU A 120 5.71 2.53 7.23
C LEU A 120 6.40 2.53 5.85
N PRO A 121 6.71 1.36 5.23
CA PRO A 121 7.35 1.34 3.93
C PRO A 121 6.48 1.98 2.84
N GLY A 122 5.18 1.64 2.81
CA GLY A 122 4.23 2.22 1.87
C GLY A 122 4.10 3.73 2.05
N LEU A 123 4.01 4.21 3.29
CA LEU A 123 3.97 5.64 3.61
C LEU A 123 5.25 6.38 3.17
N ALA A 124 6.41 5.73 3.26
CA ALA A 124 7.67 6.26 2.78
C ALA A 124 7.84 6.18 1.24
N ALA A 125 6.79 5.77 0.51
CA ALA A 125 6.83 5.47 -0.92
C ALA A 125 7.94 4.46 -1.28
N ARG A 126 8.13 3.45 -0.43
CA ARG A 126 9.13 2.38 -0.59
C ARG A 126 8.45 1.02 -0.71
N THR A 127 9.13 0.12 -1.41
CA THR A 127 8.75 -1.30 -1.46
C THR A 127 9.44 -2.05 -0.33
N LEU A 128 8.75 -3.05 0.24
CA LEU A 128 9.36 -4.07 1.09
C LEU A 128 10.34 -4.93 0.29
N LEU A 129 10.00 -5.17 -0.98
CA LEU A 129 10.79 -5.97 -1.90
C LEU A 129 11.62 -5.03 -2.78
N THR A 130 12.81 -4.69 -2.31
CA THR A 130 13.79 -3.97 -3.12
C THR A 130 14.54 -4.96 -4.00
N ARG A 131 14.88 -4.55 -5.23
CA ARG A 131 15.73 -5.33 -6.13
C ARG A 131 17.00 -5.76 -5.38
N THR A 132 17.14 -7.05 -5.12
CA THR A 132 18.36 -7.59 -4.52
C THR A 132 19.51 -7.31 -5.48
N ARG A 133 20.53 -6.57 -5.02
CA ARG A 133 21.87 -6.85 -5.52
C ARG A 133 22.14 -8.29 -5.10
N ALA A 134 22.48 -9.16 -6.04
CA ALA A 134 22.80 -10.54 -5.73
C ALA A 134 23.87 -10.59 -4.63
N VAL A 135 23.48 -10.93 -3.41
CA VAL A 135 24.44 -11.21 -2.34
C VAL A 135 24.80 -12.67 -2.52
N ALA A 136 25.90 -12.93 -3.21
CA ALA A 136 26.49 -14.26 -3.23
C ALA A 136 27.09 -14.53 -1.85
N PHE A 137 26.42 -15.36 -1.05
CA PHE A 137 27.01 -15.94 0.15
C PHE A 137 27.99 -17.03 -0.29
N LEU A 138 29.22 -16.63 -0.62
CA LEU A 138 30.29 -17.59 -0.91
C LEU A 138 30.80 -18.15 0.42
N PRO A 139 30.66 -19.46 0.68
CA PRO A 139 31.29 -20.06 1.84
C PRO A 139 32.80 -19.94 1.69
N LEU A 140 33.45 -19.24 2.63
CA LEU A 140 34.90 -19.23 2.75
C LEU A 140 35.34 -20.62 3.21
N VAL A 141 35.82 -21.44 2.28
CA VAL A 141 36.61 -22.63 2.62
C VAL A 141 38.01 -22.15 2.95
N THR A 142 38.31 -21.97 4.24
CA THR A 142 39.69 -21.89 4.71
C THR A 142 40.31 -23.29 4.61
N ARG A 143 41.38 -23.42 3.83
CA ARG A 143 42.23 -24.61 3.78
C ARG A 143 43.22 -24.64 4.94
#